data_AF-G0RZC1-F1
#
_entry.id   AF-G0RZC1-F1
#
_cell.length_a   1.000
_cell.length_b   1.000
_cell.length_c   1.000
_cell.angle_alpha   90.00
_cell.angle_beta   90.00
_cell.angle_gamma   90.00
#
_symmetry.space_group_name_H-M   'P 1'
#
loop_
_entity.id
_entity.type
_entity.pdbx_description
1 polymer ?
#
loop_
_entity_poly.entity_id
_entity_poly.type
_entity_poly.pdbx_seq_one_letter_code
_entity_poly.pdbx_strand_id
1 'polypeptide(L)'
;MPSDERPAKRRRPLSPHASQAAQLESLFSNPTQEIKIPTRCIPEPKPLPPPPDIVTNVQGSSAGAGSGEFHVYKAARRREYERLRRMEEELAREKADKEFEERRLAREREDEERTRKNREKREKKKRRKEKEEEEEEEGGEGDCEMKGAGQNGQEKKKDYEGEEEQNDGHEGKKDEDTKPAIPAPPAVPMVNNDGPGLLIHDDD
;
A
#
# COMPACT_ATOMS: atom_id res chain seq x y z
N MET A 1 23.99 -57.33 28.16
CA MET A 1 24.09 -55.86 28.29
C MET A 1 23.11 -55.24 27.32
N PRO A 2 22.18 -54.38 27.75
CA PRO A 2 21.21 -53.77 26.85
C PRO A 2 21.87 -52.65 26.03
N SER A 3 21.63 -52.63 24.71
CA SER A 3 22.21 -51.68 23.78
C SER A 3 21.58 -50.29 23.94
N ASP A 4 22.42 -49.29 24.23
CA ASP A 4 22.07 -47.86 24.27
C ASP A 4 21.76 -47.32 22.86
N GLU A 5 20.56 -47.58 22.34
CA GLU A 5 20.04 -46.86 21.18
C GLU A 5 19.49 -45.50 21.64
N ARG A 6 20.36 -44.49 21.65
CA ARG A 6 19.92 -43.10 21.80
C ARG A 6 18.98 -42.76 20.62
N PRO A 7 17.77 -42.24 20.85
CA PRO A 7 16.84 -41.94 19.76
C PRO A 7 17.49 -40.93 18.80
N ALA A 8 17.55 -41.32 17.52
CA ALA A 8 18.11 -40.47 16.48
C ALA A 8 17.38 -39.13 16.45
N LYS A 9 18.13 -38.02 16.47
CA LYS A 9 17.58 -36.66 16.36
C LYS A 9 16.75 -36.58 15.08
N ARG A 10 15.44 -36.28 15.20
CA ARG A 10 14.53 -36.09 14.06
C ARG A 10 15.17 -35.09 13.09
N ARG A 11 15.45 -35.52 11.86
CA ARG A 11 16.09 -34.67 10.86
C ARG A 11 15.13 -33.53 10.53
N ARG A 12 15.64 -32.30 10.58
CA ARG A 12 14.87 -31.12 10.17
C ARG A 12 14.67 -31.18 8.66
N PRO A 13 13.47 -30.86 8.14
CA PRO A 13 13.22 -30.83 6.71
C PRO A 13 14.10 -29.76 6.06
N LEU A 14 14.82 -30.14 5.00
CA LEU A 14 15.78 -29.28 4.31
C LEU A 14 15.13 -28.40 3.22
N SER A 15 13.96 -28.79 2.71
CA SER A 15 13.22 -28.06 1.68
C SER A 15 11.86 -27.56 2.19
N PRO A 16 11.32 -26.46 1.62
CA PRO A 16 9.97 -25.98 1.95
C PRO A 16 8.91 -27.08 1.76
N HIS A 17 9.02 -27.84 0.66
CA HIS A 17 8.15 -28.98 0.38
C HIS A 17 8.26 -30.07 1.46
N ALA A 18 9.48 -30.42 1.89
CA ALA A 18 9.67 -31.41 2.95
C ALA A 18 9.10 -30.93 4.30
N SER A 19 9.14 -29.62 4.58
CA SER A 19 8.54 -29.04 5.79
C SER A 19 7.02 -29.13 5.76
N GLN A 20 6.41 -28.75 4.63
CA GLN A 20 4.97 -28.88 4.41
C GLN A 20 4.52 -30.35 4.48
N ALA A 21 5.25 -31.26 3.83
CA ALA A 21 4.96 -32.70 3.86
C ALA A 21 4.99 -33.27 5.29
N ALA A 22 5.99 -32.90 6.10
CA ALA A 22 6.07 -33.33 7.50
C ALA A 22 4.93 -32.75 8.36
N GLN A 23 4.49 -31.53 8.09
CA GLN A 23 3.31 -30.94 8.75
C GLN A 23 2.04 -31.67 8.36
N LEU A 24 1.86 -31.98 7.07
CA LEU A 24 0.74 -32.77 6.57
C LEU A 24 0.72 -34.18 7.18
N GLU A 25 1.87 -34.86 7.24
CA GLU A 25 2.01 -36.19 7.86
C GLU A 25 1.60 -36.16 9.34
N SER A 26 1.98 -35.10 10.08
CA SER A 26 1.55 -34.91 11.46
C SER A 26 0.04 -34.67 11.60
N LEU A 27 -0.59 -33.95 10.66
CA LEU A 27 -2.04 -33.73 10.65
C LEU A 27 -2.79 -35.01 10.29
N PHE A 28 -2.28 -35.79 9.33
CA PHE A 28 -2.88 -37.05 8.90
C PHE A 28 -2.71 -38.19 9.92
N SER A 29 -1.75 -38.09 10.85
CA SER A 29 -1.62 -39.06 11.94
C SER A 29 -2.88 -39.14 12.81
N ASN A 30 -3.65 -38.05 12.95
CA ASN A 30 -4.88 -37.97 13.74
C ASN A 30 -5.97 -37.22 12.95
N PRO A 31 -6.62 -37.86 11.96
CA PRO A 31 -7.53 -37.17 11.05
C PRO A 31 -8.83 -36.71 11.72
N THR A 32 -9.17 -37.23 12.90
CA THR A 32 -10.37 -36.84 13.67
C THR A 32 -10.13 -35.64 14.59
N GLN A 33 -8.91 -35.11 14.66
CA GLN A 33 -8.56 -33.99 15.53
C GLN A 33 -9.18 -32.68 15.00
N GLU A 34 -9.90 -31.95 15.86
CA GLU A 34 -10.41 -30.63 15.51
C GLU A 34 -9.26 -29.64 15.31
N ILE A 35 -9.14 -29.09 14.10
CA ILE A 35 -8.14 -28.09 13.75
C ILE A 35 -8.71 -26.68 14.01
N LYS A 36 -8.15 -25.98 14.99
CA LYS A 36 -8.50 -24.57 15.28
C LYS A 36 -7.84 -23.65 14.27
N ILE A 37 -8.53 -23.36 13.17
CA ILE A 37 -8.09 -22.33 12.23
C ILE A 37 -8.29 -20.96 12.90
N PRO A 38 -7.24 -20.16 13.11
CA PRO A 38 -7.41 -18.82 13.65
C PRO A 38 -8.27 -18.01 12.67
N THR A 39 -9.43 -17.54 13.12
CA THR A 39 -10.36 -16.75 12.30
C THR A 39 -9.81 -15.38 11.93
N ARG A 40 -8.78 -14.92 12.64
CA ARG A 40 -8.04 -13.68 12.36
C ARG A 40 -6.56 -14.00 12.27
N CYS A 41 -5.98 -13.73 11.11
CA CYS A 41 -4.54 -13.86 10.89
C CYS A 41 -3.75 -12.75 11.61
N ILE A 42 -4.42 -11.67 12.00
CA ILE A 42 -3.80 -10.51 12.65
C ILE A 42 -4.18 -10.54 14.14
N PRO A 43 -3.22 -10.67 15.06
CA PRO A 43 -3.51 -10.58 16.48
C PRO A 43 -3.93 -9.15 16.83
N GLU A 44 -5.13 -8.98 17.36
CA GLU A 44 -5.59 -7.69 17.86
C GLU A 44 -4.67 -7.22 19.01
N PRO A 45 -4.34 -5.91 19.07
CA PRO A 45 -3.58 -5.38 20.18
C PRO A 45 -4.40 -5.53 21.48
N LYS A 46 -3.91 -6.35 22.43
CA LYS A 46 -4.55 -6.59 23.73
C LYS A 46 -4.97 -5.27 24.37
N PRO A 47 -6.25 -5.04 24.72
CA PRO A 47 -6.71 -3.77 25.28
C PRO A 47 -5.97 -3.46 26.59
N LEU A 48 -5.71 -2.17 26.84
CA LEU A 48 -5.20 -1.75 28.15
C LEU A 48 -6.30 -2.00 29.20
N PRO A 49 -5.94 -2.46 30.41
CA PRO A 49 -6.92 -2.61 31.48
C PRO A 49 -7.53 -1.24 31.80
N PRO A 50 -8.84 -1.15 32.02
CA PRO A 50 -9.46 0.10 32.41
C PRO A 50 -8.88 0.58 33.76
N PRO A 51 -8.78 1.91 33.97
CA PRO A 51 -8.42 2.43 35.27
C PRO A 51 -9.45 1.99 36.33
N PRO A 52 -9.02 1.62 37.55
CA PRO A 52 -9.96 1.22 38.59
C PRO A 52 -10.82 2.40 39.08
N ASP A 53 -12.12 2.16 39.26
CA ASP A 53 -13.07 3.20 39.68
C ASP A 53 -12.86 3.69 41.12
N ILE A 54 -12.45 2.79 42.01
CA ILE A 54 -12.25 3.09 43.43
C ILE A 54 -10.83 2.70 43.82
N VAL A 55 -10.08 3.70 44.27
CA VAL A 55 -8.76 3.52 44.86
C VAL A 55 -8.94 3.46 46.38
N THR A 56 -8.71 2.30 46.98
CA THR A 56 -8.96 2.05 48.41
C THR A 56 -7.78 2.43 49.30
N ASN A 57 -6.60 2.63 48.73
CA ASN A 57 -5.35 2.93 49.44
C ASN A 57 -5.04 4.43 49.55
N VAL A 58 -6.07 5.28 49.59
CA VAL A 58 -5.90 6.74 49.70
C VAL A 58 -5.67 7.11 51.17
N GLN A 59 -4.41 7.40 51.52
CA GLN A 59 -4.05 7.98 52.80
C GLN A 59 -4.47 9.46 52.83
N GLY A 60 -4.81 9.99 54.01
CA GLY A 60 -5.33 11.37 54.14
C GLY A 60 -4.41 12.44 53.53
N SER A 61 -4.99 13.56 53.07
CA SER A 61 -4.30 14.57 52.26
C SER A 61 -3.11 15.27 52.94
N SER A 62 -3.03 15.23 54.28
CA SER A 62 -1.92 15.79 55.07
C SER A 62 -0.92 14.74 55.55
N ALA A 63 -1.16 13.46 55.27
CA ALA A 63 -0.30 12.39 55.72
C ALA A 63 0.97 12.32 54.85
N GLY A 64 2.13 12.08 55.47
CA GLY A 64 3.41 12.04 54.78
C GLY A 64 3.55 10.88 53.78
N ALA A 65 4.55 10.96 52.89
CA ALA A 65 4.83 9.90 51.93
C ALA A 65 5.26 8.61 52.62
N GLY A 66 4.49 7.54 52.43
CA GLY A 66 4.84 6.19 52.88
C GLY A 66 5.90 5.54 51.99
N SER A 67 6.54 4.48 52.48
CA SER A 67 7.58 3.74 51.72
C SER A 67 7.05 3.06 50.44
N GLY A 68 5.75 2.74 50.39
CA GLY A 68 5.09 2.14 49.23
C GLY A 68 4.66 3.14 48.15
N GLU A 69 4.62 4.44 48.46
CA GLU A 69 4.09 5.47 47.55
C GLU A 69 4.90 5.59 46.26
N PHE A 70 6.22 5.40 46.35
CA PHE A 70 7.09 5.39 45.18
C PHE A 70 6.69 4.32 44.16
N HIS A 71 6.33 3.12 44.62
CA HIS A 71 5.93 2.03 43.73
C HIS A 71 4.54 2.26 43.14
N VAL A 72 3.63 2.88 43.89
CA VAL A 72 2.31 3.30 43.39
C VAL A 72 2.48 4.31 42.25
N TYR A 73 3.27 5.36 42.45
CA TYR A 73 3.59 6.34 41.40
C TYR A 73 4.26 5.69 40.18
N LYS A 74 5.25 4.82 40.39
CA LYS A 74 5.93 4.12 39.29
C LYS A 74 4.97 3.27 38.45
N ALA A 75 4.05 2.56 39.09
CA ALA A 75 3.04 1.75 38.41
C ALA A 75 2.02 2.63 37.67
N ALA A 76 1.50 3.68 38.32
CA ALA A 76 0.56 4.61 37.72
C ALA A 76 1.16 5.33 36.49
N ARG A 77 2.40 5.82 36.60
CA ARG A 77 3.12 6.48 35.49
C ARG A 77 3.36 5.53 34.32
N ARG A 78 3.74 4.28 34.58
CA ARG A 78 3.92 3.27 33.54
C ARG A 78 2.60 3.01 32.79
N ARG A 79 1.49 2.83 33.52
CA ARG A 79 0.15 2.67 32.92
C ARG A 79 -0.25 3.87 32.07
N GLU A 80 0.03 5.08 32.54
CA GLU A 80 -0.30 6.30 31.80
C GLU A 80 0.52 6.46 30.52
N TYR A 81 1.83 6.14 30.56
CA TYR A 81 2.66 6.16 29.35
C TYR A 81 2.25 5.09 28.34
N GLU A 82 1.88 3.89 28.80
CA GLU A 82 1.32 2.86 27.93
C GLU A 82 0.00 3.33 27.30
N ARG A 83 -0.86 4.02 28.06
CA ARG A 83 -2.11 4.61 27.59
C ARG A 83 -1.91 5.68 26.52
N LEU A 84 -1.06 6.67 26.79
CA LEU A 84 -0.75 7.75 25.85
C LEU A 84 -0.11 7.20 24.58
N ARG A 85 0.89 6.32 24.72
CA ARG A 85 1.56 5.69 23.58
C ARG A 85 0.59 4.94 22.69
N ARG A 86 -0.34 4.18 23.26
CA ARG A 86 -1.33 3.44 22.47
C ARG A 86 -2.27 4.38 21.72
N MET A 87 -2.77 5.41 22.38
CA MET A 87 -3.62 6.43 21.75
C MET A 87 -2.89 7.12 20.59
N GLU A 88 -1.62 7.46 20.77
CA GLU A 88 -0.79 8.05 19.72
C GLU A 88 -0.56 7.09 18.55
N GLU A 89 -0.28 5.81 18.83
CA GLU A 89 -0.11 4.76 17.80
C GLU A 89 -1.42 4.52 17.02
N GLU A 90 -2.57 4.50 17.69
CA GLU A 90 -3.89 4.35 17.05
C GLU A 90 -4.21 5.56 16.17
N LEU A 91 -3.99 6.79 16.66
CA LEU A 91 -4.18 8.01 15.86
C LEU A 91 -3.25 8.07 14.64
N ALA A 92 -2.00 7.63 14.79
CA ALA A 92 -1.05 7.58 13.68
C ALA A 92 -1.48 6.57 12.61
N ARG A 93 -1.96 5.38 13.02
CA ARG A 93 -2.50 4.37 12.10
C ARG A 93 -3.74 4.88 11.37
N GLU A 94 -4.70 5.44 12.11
CA GLU A 94 -5.93 5.97 11.51
C GLU A 94 -5.65 7.07 10.48
N LYS A 95 -4.70 7.96 10.76
CA LYS A 95 -4.27 8.98 9.80
C LYS A 95 -3.63 8.36 8.56
N ALA A 96 -2.71 7.42 8.74
CA ALA A 96 -2.04 6.74 7.63
C ALA A 96 -3.04 5.95 6.75
N ASP A 97 -4.00 5.28 7.37
CA ASP A 97 -5.05 4.53 6.67
C ASP A 97 -5.97 5.46 5.88
N LYS A 98 -6.39 6.59 6.46
CA LYS A 98 -7.18 7.62 5.76
C LYS A 98 -6.43 8.20 4.57
N GLU A 99 -5.18 8.59 4.76
CA GLU A 99 -4.33 9.13 3.68
C GLU A 99 -4.12 8.10 2.56
N PHE A 100 -3.99 6.82 2.91
CA PHE A 100 -3.87 5.73 1.95
C PHE A 100 -5.16 5.53 1.16
N GLU A 101 -6.32 5.49 1.83
CA GLU A 101 -7.63 5.34 1.21
C GLU A 101 -7.94 6.51 0.28
N GLU A 102 -7.71 7.75 0.72
CA GLU A 102 -7.88 8.95 -0.10
C GLU A 102 -7.00 8.90 -1.35
N ARG A 103 -5.72 8.54 -1.20
CA ARG A 103 -4.79 8.40 -2.34
C ARG A 103 -5.22 7.29 -3.30
N ARG A 104 -5.70 6.16 -2.77
CA ARG A 104 -6.19 5.04 -3.57
C ARG A 104 -7.41 5.44 -4.40
N LEU A 105 -8.38 6.08 -3.76
CA LEU A 105 -9.62 6.55 -4.41
C LEU A 105 -9.34 7.65 -5.44
N ALA A 106 -8.39 8.57 -5.16
CA ALA A 106 -7.99 9.58 -6.13
C ALA A 106 -7.42 8.93 -7.41
N ARG A 107 -6.52 7.95 -7.26
CA ARG A 107 -5.95 7.22 -8.40
C ARG A 107 -7.00 6.43 -9.17
N GLU A 108 -7.88 5.73 -8.45
CA GLU A 108 -8.98 4.97 -9.03
C GLU A 108 -9.91 5.87 -9.87
N ARG A 109 -10.24 7.06 -9.36
CA ARG A 109 -11.02 8.06 -10.12
C ARG A 109 -10.29 8.58 -11.36
N GLU A 110 -9.01 8.88 -11.26
CA GLU A 110 -8.21 9.32 -12.41
C GLU A 110 -8.16 8.25 -13.51
N ASP A 111 -7.99 6.99 -13.14
CA ASP A 111 -7.98 5.85 -14.06
C ASP A 111 -9.37 5.61 -14.66
N GLU A 112 -10.44 5.71 -13.87
CA GLU A 112 -11.83 5.67 -14.35
C GLU A 112 -12.15 6.80 -15.33
N GLU A 113 -11.71 8.03 -15.07
CA GLU A 113 -11.92 9.16 -15.98
C GLU A 113 -11.16 8.97 -17.30
N ARG A 114 -9.92 8.50 -17.24
CA ARG A 114 -9.11 8.20 -18.44
C ARG A 114 -9.75 7.08 -19.26
N THR A 115 -10.17 6.01 -18.61
CA THR A 115 -10.81 4.87 -19.27
C THR A 115 -12.18 5.25 -19.83
N ARG A 116 -12.98 6.07 -19.13
CA ARG A 116 -14.27 6.59 -19.60
C ARG A 116 -14.10 7.44 -20.86
N LYS A 117 -13.21 8.44 -20.84
CA LYS A 117 -12.93 9.29 -22.02
C LYS A 117 -12.46 8.46 -23.22
N ASN A 118 -11.64 7.43 -22.99
CA ASN A 118 -11.18 6.53 -24.06
C ASN A 118 -12.29 5.61 -24.59
N ARG A 119 -13.16 5.10 -23.70
CA ARG A 119 -14.34 4.31 -24.07
C ARG A 119 -15.32 5.13 -24.91
N GLU A 120 -15.66 6.34 -24.46
CA GLU A 120 -16.53 7.28 -25.20
C GLU A 120 -15.97 7.58 -26.62
N LYS A 121 -14.65 7.78 -26.74
CA LYS A 121 -13.99 7.96 -28.06
C LYS A 121 -14.12 6.72 -28.95
N ARG A 122 -13.97 5.51 -28.41
CA ARG A 122 -14.10 4.25 -29.16
C ARG A 122 -15.55 4.00 -29.58
N GLU A 123 -16.51 4.22 -28.69
CA GLU A 123 -17.95 4.09 -28.99
C GLU A 123 -18.41 5.08 -30.05
N LYS A 124 -17.92 6.34 -29.99
CA LYS A 124 -18.20 7.34 -31.04
C LYS A 124 -17.63 6.90 -32.41
N LYS A 125 -16.44 6.32 -32.45
CA LYS A 125 -15.86 5.77 -33.69
C LYS A 125 -16.65 4.56 -34.19
N LYS A 126 -17.02 3.64 -33.30
CA LYS A 126 -17.84 2.46 -33.62
C LYS A 126 -19.18 2.88 -34.22
N ARG A 127 -19.89 3.82 -33.58
CA ARG A 127 -21.16 4.38 -34.09
C ARG A 127 -21.04 5.13 -35.41
N ARG A 128 -19.87 5.68 -35.75
CA ARG A 128 -19.64 6.30 -37.07
C ARG A 128 -19.44 5.23 -38.14
N LYS A 129 -18.63 4.21 -37.84
CA LYS A 129 -18.40 3.08 -38.73
C LYS A 129 -19.68 2.27 -38.99
N GLU A 130 -20.48 2.01 -37.95
CA GLU A 130 -21.79 1.35 -38.10
C GLU A 130 -22.74 2.16 -38.99
N LYS A 131 -22.72 3.49 -38.91
CA LYS A 131 -23.53 4.36 -39.80
C LYS A 131 -23.02 4.38 -41.23
N GLU A 132 -21.70 4.42 -41.44
CA GLU A 132 -21.10 4.33 -42.78
C GLU A 132 -21.41 2.97 -43.42
N GLU A 133 -21.38 1.88 -42.64
CA GLU A 133 -21.78 0.54 -43.10
C GLU A 133 -23.29 0.45 -43.41
N GLU A 134 -24.17 1.04 -42.59
CA GLU A 134 -25.62 1.13 -42.89
C GLU A 134 -25.90 1.99 -44.14
N GLU A 135 -25.20 3.11 -44.33
CA GLU A 135 -25.34 3.96 -45.52
C GLU A 135 -24.78 3.29 -46.79
N GLU A 136 -23.74 2.47 -46.69
CA GLU A 136 -23.24 1.64 -47.80
C GLU A 136 -24.19 0.46 -48.13
N GLU A 137 -24.86 -0.14 -47.14
CA GLU A 137 -25.90 -1.16 -47.38
C GLU A 137 -27.20 -0.57 -47.95
N GLU A 138 -27.62 0.63 -47.55
CA GLU A 138 -28.79 1.32 -48.14
C GLU A 138 -28.48 2.03 -49.46
N GLY A 139 -27.21 2.39 -49.73
CA GLY A 139 -26.77 3.07 -50.97
C GLY A 139 -26.40 2.15 -52.13
N GLY A 140 -26.54 0.83 -51.96
CA GLY A 140 -26.16 -0.21 -52.91
C GLY A 140 -27.07 -0.42 -54.13
N GLU A 141 -27.65 0.63 -54.73
CA GLU A 141 -28.21 0.61 -56.09
C GLU A 141 -28.00 1.99 -56.76
N GLY A 142 -26.83 2.22 -57.38
CA GLY A 142 -26.63 3.47 -58.13
C GLY A 142 -25.23 3.70 -58.68
N ASP A 143 -24.94 3.03 -59.80
CA ASP A 143 -24.12 3.48 -60.94
C ASP A 143 -22.75 4.15 -60.72
N CYS A 144 -21.73 3.50 -61.26
CA CYS A 144 -20.36 3.98 -61.39
C CYS A 144 -20.11 4.49 -62.83
N GLU A 145 -19.95 5.80 -63.03
CA GLU A 145 -19.29 6.32 -64.25
C GLU A 145 -18.34 7.51 -64.01
N MET A 146 -17.20 7.41 -64.71
CA MET A 146 -16.03 8.29 -64.77
C MET A 146 -16.31 9.73 -65.28
N LYS A 147 -15.54 10.73 -64.80
CA LYS A 147 -14.67 11.61 -65.65
C LYS A 147 -13.89 12.72 -64.90
N GLY A 148 -12.55 12.64 -65.03
CA GLY A 148 -11.55 13.68 -65.40
C GLY A 148 -11.64 15.18 -65.01
N ALA A 149 -10.57 15.62 -64.34
CA ALA A 149 -9.70 16.79 -64.60
C ALA A 149 -10.16 18.25 -64.32
N GLY A 150 -9.30 19.01 -63.61
CA GLY A 150 -9.18 20.47 -63.75
C GLY A 150 -8.85 21.26 -62.48
N GLN A 151 -7.72 21.98 -62.48
CA GLN A 151 -7.09 22.71 -61.37
C GLN A 151 -7.72 24.09 -61.05
N ASN A 152 -7.62 24.55 -59.78
CA ASN A 152 -6.73 25.62 -59.28
C ASN A 152 -7.34 26.70 -58.34
N GLY A 153 -6.60 27.00 -57.25
CA GLY A 153 -6.63 28.24 -56.43
C GLY A 153 -7.47 28.17 -55.15
N GLN A 154 -7.01 28.51 -53.93
CA GLN A 154 -5.73 29.04 -53.46
C GLN A 154 -5.69 28.94 -51.91
N GLU A 155 -4.58 28.43 -51.38
CA GLU A 155 -3.86 28.80 -50.14
C GLU A 155 -4.58 29.18 -48.83
N LYS A 156 -4.24 28.44 -47.75
CA LYS A 156 -3.49 29.03 -46.61
C LYS A 156 -2.80 27.94 -45.77
N LYS A 157 -1.47 27.95 -45.81
CA LYS A 157 -0.55 27.30 -44.86
C LYS A 157 -0.69 27.94 -43.48
N LYS A 158 -0.58 27.13 -42.42
CA LYS A 158 0.18 27.41 -41.18
C LYS A 158 0.26 26.15 -40.32
N ASP A 159 1.31 25.39 -40.60
CA ASP A 159 2.36 24.88 -39.70
C ASP A 159 2.03 24.23 -38.35
N TYR A 160 2.82 23.18 -38.15
CA TYR A 160 3.01 22.26 -37.04
C TYR A 160 3.84 22.93 -35.91
N GLU A 161 4.06 22.18 -34.82
CA GLU A 161 4.84 22.48 -33.59
C GLU A 161 3.95 23.07 -32.46
N GLY A 162 3.89 22.53 -31.25
CA GLY A 162 4.89 21.77 -30.50
C GLY A 162 5.53 22.71 -29.47
N GLU A 163 4.81 23.04 -28.39
CA GLU A 163 5.33 23.89 -27.33
C GLU A 163 5.53 23.10 -26.04
N GLU A 164 6.79 22.69 -25.84
CA GLU A 164 7.44 22.75 -24.55
C GLU A 164 8.09 24.13 -24.44
N GLU A 165 7.83 24.87 -23.34
CA GLU A 165 8.70 25.98 -22.97
C GLU A 165 9.09 25.87 -21.49
N GLN A 166 10.39 25.61 -21.31
CA GLN A 166 11.19 25.98 -20.17
C GLN A 166 11.42 27.50 -20.22
N ASN A 167 11.35 28.19 -19.07
CA ASN A 167 11.72 29.60 -18.96
C ASN A 167 12.86 29.72 -17.93
N ASP A 168 13.95 30.36 -18.35
CA ASP A 168 15.20 30.50 -17.59
C ASP A 168 15.59 31.99 -17.49
N GLY A 169 15.90 32.44 -16.27
CA GLY A 169 16.88 33.48 -15.92
C GLY A 169 16.65 34.97 -16.28
N HIS A 170 16.38 35.82 -15.28
CA HIS A 170 16.94 37.18 -15.20
C HIS A 170 17.31 37.58 -13.76
N GLU A 171 18.56 38.04 -13.57
CA GLU A 171 19.19 38.41 -12.30
C GLU A 171 18.81 39.81 -11.78
N GLY A 172 18.80 40.01 -10.45
CA GLY A 172 18.72 41.36 -9.85
C GLY A 172 18.55 41.46 -8.32
N LYS A 173 19.59 41.05 -7.56
CA LYS A 173 20.04 41.44 -6.19
C LYS A 173 19.11 42.04 -5.09
N LYS A 174 19.21 41.39 -3.91
CA LYS A 174 19.16 41.84 -2.47
C LYS A 174 17.78 42.29 -1.94
N ASP A 175 17.25 41.76 -0.83
CA ASP A 175 17.74 41.88 0.55
C ASP A 175 17.36 40.69 1.48
N GLU A 176 17.89 40.79 2.70
CA GLU A 176 17.96 39.90 3.88
C GLU A 176 16.70 39.13 4.34
N ASP A 177 16.98 38.11 5.18
CA ASP A 177 16.17 37.56 6.29
C ASP A 177 15.68 36.09 6.23
N THR A 178 16.40 35.27 7.01
CA THR A 178 15.94 34.09 7.79
C THR A 178 15.34 32.88 7.07
N LYS A 179 16.19 31.86 6.83
CA LYS A 179 15.78 30.50 6.44
C LYS A 179 15.22 29.72 7.65
N PRO A 180 14.01 29.11 7.60
CA PRO A 180 13.68 28.03 8.51
C PRO A 180 14.32 26.73 8.01
N ALA A 181 15.20 26.16 8.84
CA ALA A 181 15.82 24.86 8.61
C ALA A 181 14.74 23.76 8.59
N ILE A 182 14.64 23.03 7.49
CA ILE A 182 13.92 21.77 7.42
C ILE A 182 14.77 20.74 8.19
N PRO A 183 14.28 20.12 9.28
CA PRO A 183 15.06 19.11 9.99
C PRO A 183 15.17 17.85 9.12
N ALA A 184 16.41 17.38 8.95
CA ALA A 184 16.70 16.12 8.27
C ALA A 184 15.96 14.96 8.95
N PRO A 185 15.40 14.00 8.19
CA PRO A 185 14.79 12.82 8.79
C PRO A 185 15.84 12.02 9.59
N PRO A 186 15.47 11.41 10.73
CA PRO A 186 16.42 10.63 11.52
C PRO A 186 16.95 9.45 10.71
N ALA A 187 18.27 9.28 10.72
CA ALA A 187 18.95 8.15 10.09
C ALA A 187 18.43 6.83 10.67
N VAL A 188 17.68 6.09 9.86
CA VAL A 188 17.38 4.68 10.12
C VAL A 188 18.68 3.87 10.00
N PRO A 189 19.02 3.01 10.97
CA PRO A 189 20.17 2.12 10.83
C PRO A 189 19.91 1.18 9.64
N MET A 190 20.77 1.27 8.62
CA MET A 190 20.77 0.35 7.49
C MET A 190 21.04 -1.06 8.01
N VAL A 191 20.04 -1.93 7.94
CA VAL A 191 20.23 -3.37 8.10
C VAL A 191 20.96 -3.83 6.83
N ASN A 192 22.19 -4.30 7.00
CA ASN A 192 22.95 -4.94 5.92
C ASN A 192 22.15 -6.16 5.43
N ASN A 193 21.55 -6.06 4.25
CA ASN A 193 20.99 -7.19 3.54
C ASN A 193 22.12 -7.97 2.86
N ASP A 194 22.90 -8.69 3.65
CA ASP A 194 23.76 -9.76 3.15
C ASP A 194 22.93 -11.05 3.12
N GLY A 195 22.04 -11.15 2.13
CA GLY A 195 21.21 -12.33 1.84
C GLY A 195 21.21 -12.58 0.33
N PRO A 196 21.31 -13.85 -0.10
CA PRO A 196 21.75 -14.22 -1.46
C PRO A 196 20.77 -13.75 -2.53
N GLY A 197 21.29 -12.99 -3.49
CA GLY A 197 20.56 -12.57 -4.69
C GLY A 197 20.02 -13.76 -5.48
N LEU A 198 18.82 -13.58 -6.05
CA LEU A 198 18.23 -14.51 -6.99
C LEU A 198 19.16 -14.67 -8.21
N LEU A 199 19.76 -15.86 -8.35
CA LEU A 199 20.43 -16.28 -9.56
C LEU A 199 19.39 -17.01 -10.42
N ILE A 200 18.93 -16.35 -11.49
CA ILE A 200 18.04 -16.93 -12.50
C ILE A 200 18.92 -17.74 -13.46
N HIS A 201 18.72 -19.05 -13.51
CA HIS A 201 19.27 -19.90 -14.55
C HIS A 201 18.23 -20.03 -15.66
N ASP A 202 18.52 -19.43 -16.82
CA ASP A 202 17.85 -19.76 -18.08
C ASP A 202 18.52 -21.02 -18.63
N ASP A 203 17.80 -22.15 -18.66
CA ASP A 203 18.22 -23.39 -19.32
C ASP A 203 17.30 -23.64 -20.54
N ASP A 204 17.95 -23.79 -21.70
CA ASP A 204 17.46 -24.39 -22.95
C ASP A 204 17.30 -25.92 -22.83
#